data_AF-A0A961NWP9-F1
#
_entry.id   AF-A0A961NWP9-F1
#
_cell.length_a   1.000
_cell.length_b   1.000
_cell.length_c   1.000
_cell.angle_alpha   90.00
_cell.angle_beta   90.00
_cell.angle_gamma   90.00
#
_symmetry.space_group_name_H-M   'P 1'
#
loop_
_entity.id
_entity.type
_entity.pdbx_description
1 polymer ?
#
loop_
_entity_poly.entity_id
_entity_poly.type
_entity_poly.pdbx_seq_one_letter_code
_entity_poly.pdbx_strand_id
1 'polypeptide(L)'
;YSSSQLTCWFARDPFCYEKFVREEVLEPGFLDRFADADLAGREALIDPEQTARILAEFKRLRLTDETLYLRNGAINLVNGMINMSFSCDGTQYIDHHSFFAELDKFG
;
A
#
# COMPACT_ATOMS: atom_id res chain seq x y z
N TYR A 1 2.02 -19.01 -3.40
CA TYR A 1 3.01 -18.42 -4.31
C TYR A 1 2.81 -16.92 -4.33
N SER A 2 3.76 -16.15 -3.79
CA SER A 2 3.89 -14.74 -4.13
C SER A 2 4.94 -14.66 -5.23
N SER A 3 4.62 -14.04 -6.37
CA SER A 3 5.55 -13.94 -7.49
C SER A 3 6.73 -13.02 -7.21
N SER A 4 6.78 -12.33 -6.06
CA SER A 4 7.82 -11.36 -5.71
C SER A 4 8.02 -10.32 -6.83
N GLN A 5 6.90 -9.83 -7.37
CA GLN A 5 6.86 -8.86 -8.46
C GLN A 5 6.09 -7.62 -8.02
N LEU A 6 6.56 -6.46 -8.47
CA LEU A 6 5.85 -5.19 -8.39
C LEU A 6 5.19 -4.93 -9.74
N THR A 7 3.89 -4.67 -9.75
CA THR A 7 3.16 -4.23 -10.95
C THR A 7 2.72 -2.79 -10.75
N CYS A 8 3.10 -1.91 -11.67
CA CYS A 8 2.82 -0.48 -11.60
C CYS A 8 1.94 -0.05 -12.77
N TRP A 9 0.92 0.74 -12.46
CA TRP A 9 0.17 1.54 -13.44
C TRP A 9 0.53 2.99 -13.19
N PHE A 10 0.79 3.74 -14.26
CA PHE A 10 1.14 5.14 -14.17
C PHE A 10 0.04 6.00 -14.76
N ALA A 11 -0.21 7.17 -14.17
CA ALA A 11 -1.21 8.11 -14.70
C ALA A 11 -0.89 8.56 -16.14
N ARG A 12 0.40 8.63 -16.51
CA ARG A 12 0.86 8.96 -17.87
C ARG A 12 0.49 7.92 -18.93
N ASP A 13 0.27 6.66 -18.53
CA ASP A 13 -0.12 5.56 -19.43
C ASP A 13 -1.00 4.56 -18.65
N PRO A 14 -2.29 4.90 -18.42
CA PRO A 14 -3.15 4.16 -17.50
C PRO A 14 -3.60 2.80 -18.04
N PHE A 15 -3.42 2.53 -19.33
CA PHE A 15 -3.85 1.29 -19.98
C PHE A 15 -2.73 0.24 -20.06
N CYS A 16 -1.48 0.64 -19.81
CA CYS A 16 -0.33 -0.25 -19.80
C CYS A 16 0.24 -0.37 -18.39
N TYR A 17 0.62 -1.59 -17.99
CA TYR A 17 1.33 -1.81 -16.73
C TYR A 17 2.79 -2.13 -17.00
N GLU A 18 3.65 -1.72 -16.07
CA GLU A 18 5.05 -2.15 -15.99
C GLU A 18 5.19 -3.20 -14.89
N LYS A 19 6.07 -4.20 -15.10
CA LYS A 19 6.37 -5.25 -14.11
C LYS A 19 7.85 -5.21 -13.77
N PHE A 20 8.16 -5.24 -12.48
CA PHE A 20 9.52 -5.29 -11.97
C PHE A 20 9.67 -6.53 -11.09
N VAL A 21 10.79 -7.24 -11.22
CA VAL A 21 11.13 -8.33 -10.30
C VAL A 21 11.74 -7.78 -9.02
N ARG A 22 11.72 -8.58 -7.96
CA ARG A 22 12.23 -8.20 -6.64
C ARG A 22 13.65 -7.63 -6.71
N GLU A 23 14.53 -8.26 -7.48
CA GLU A 23 15.93 -7.84 -7.59
C GLU A 23 16.01 -6.40 -8.10
N GLU A 24 15.29 -6.07 -9.19
CA GLU A 24 15.21 -4.71 -9.74
C GLU A 24 14.64 -3.71 -8.74
N VAL A 25 13.58 -4.08 -8.01
CA VAL A 25 12.93 -3.20 -7.03
C VAL A 25 13.87 -2.85 -5.87
N LEU A 26 14.80 -3.74 -5.54
CA LEU A 26 15.74 -3.57 -4.43
C LEU A 26 17.06 -2.93 -4.85
N GLU A 27 17.29 -2.68 -6.15
CA GLU A 27 18.49 -2.00 -6.63
C GLU A 27 18.54 -0.53 -6.15
N PRO A 28 19.73 -0.04 -5.75
CA PRO A 28 19.92 1.38 -5.45
C PRO A 28 19.49 2.26 -6.64
N GLY A 29 18.71 3.31 -6.36
CA GLY A 29 18.21 4.22 -7.39
C GLY A 29 16.99 3.70 -8.18
N PHE A 30 16.43 2.54 -7.83
CA PHE A 30 15.17 2.06 -8.45
C PHE A 30 14.07 3.13 -8.41
N LEU A 31 13.94 3.83 -7.29
CA LEU A 31 12.95 4.89 -7.11
C LEU A 31 13.18 6.13 -7.99
N ASP A 32 14.42 6.38 -8.44
CA ASP A 32 14.74 7.54 -9.28
C ASP A 32 14.02 7.47 -10.64
N ARG A 33 13.63 6.25 -11.05
CA ARG A 33 12.80 6.00 -12.25
C ARG A 33 11.39 6.56 -12.14
N PHE A 34 10.96 6.95 -10.94
CA PHE A 34 9.63 7.47 -10.63
C PHE A 34 9.68 8.89 -10.04
N ALA A 35 10.75 9.65 -10.29
CA ALA A 35 10.86 11.03 -9.82
C ALA A 35 9.67 11.92 -10.25
N ASP A 36 9.07 11.60 -11.41
CA ASP A 36 7.88 12.26 -11.95
C ASP A 36 6.58 11.49 -11.63
N ALA A 37 6.50 10.80 -10.49
CA ALA A 37 5.27 10.14 -10.05
C ALA A 37 4.16 11.17 -9.82
N ASP A 38 3.39 11.44 -10.87
CA ASP A 38 2.30 12.40 -10.89
C ASP A 38 1.03 11.78 -10.29
N LEU A 39 0.45 12.46 -9.32
CA LEU A 39 -0.90 12.17 -8.80
C LEU A 39 -2.01 12.68 -9.73
N ALA A 40 -1.69 12.93 -11.00
CA ALA A 40 -2.53 13.58 -12.00
C ALA A 40 -3.05 14.96 -11.52
N GLY A 41 -2.16 15.74 -10.90
CA GLY A 41 -2.50 17.05 -10.32
C GLY A 41 -3.46 16.98 -9.11
N ARG A 42 -3.59 15.81 -8.47
CA ARG A 42 -4.37 15.64 -7.24
C ARG A 42 -3.49 15.81 -6.00
N GLU A 43 -4.07 16.32 -4.94
CA GLU A 43 -3.45 16.32 -3.61
C GLU A 43 -3.61 14.94 -2.96
N ALA A 44 -2.55 14.47 -2.30
CA ALA A 44 -2.63 13.29 -1.45
C ALA A 44 -3.31 13.68 -0.13
N LEU A 45 -4.34 12.93 0.25
CA LEU A 45 -4.96 13.03 1.59
C LEU A 45 -4.15 12.31 2.66
N ILE A 46 -3.28 11.37 2.26
CA ILE A 46 -2.41 10.62 3.15
C ILE A 46 -0.97 11.06 2.87
N ASP A 47 -0.31 11.65 3.87
CA ASP A 47 1.07 12.10 3.75
C ASP A 47 2.08 10.94 3.88
N PRO A 48 3.39 11.15 3.61
CA PRO A 48 4.41 10.10 3.71
C PRO A 48 4.56 9.50 5.11
N GLU A 49 4.39 10.28 6.18
CA GLU A 49 4.49 9.80 7.56
C GLU A 49 3.31 8.89 7.91
N GLN A 50 2.10 9.31 7.56
CA GLN A 50 0.89 8.51 7.65
C GLN A 50 0.99 7.23 6.82
N THR A 51 1.53 7.32 5.60
CA THR A 51 1.77 6.15 4.74
C THR A 51 2.71 5.15 5.41
N ALA A 52 3.81 5.63 6.01
CA ALA A 52 4.74 4.77 6.74
C ALA A 52 4.07 4.10 7.94
N ARG A 53 3.21 4.81 8.69
CA ARG A 53 2.44 4.25 9.80
C ARG A 53 1.47 3.15 9.33
N ILE A 54 0.74 3.36 8.24
CA ILE A 54 -0.17 2.35 7.67
C ILE A 54 0.62 1.11 7.23
N LEU A 55 1.77 1.28 6.56
CA LEU A 55 2.61 0.17 6.12
C LEU A 55 3.21 -0.61 7.30
N ALA A 56 3.58 0.07 8.38
CA ALA A 56 4.04 -0.58 9.62
C ALA A 56 2.94 -1.44 10.23
N GLU A 57 1.70 -0.93 10.26
CA GLU A 57 0.55 -1.69 10.75
C GLU A 57 0.20 -2.88 9.84
N PHE A 58 0.25 -2.70 8.51
CA PHE A 58 0.08 -3.81 7.57
C PHE A 58 1.10 -4.92 7.81
N LYS A 59 2.36 -4.56 8.07
CA LYS A 59 3.41 -5.52 8.44
C LYS A 59 3.07 -6.23 9.75
N ARG A 60 2.58 -5.52 10.76
CA ARG A 60 2.14 -6.10 12.04
C ARG A 60 1.00 -7.08 11.82
N LEU A 61 -0.09 -6.66 11.19
CA LEU A 61 -1.28 -7.49 10.89
C LEU A 61 -0.94 -8.72 10.03
N ARG A 62 0.10 -8.64 9.20
CA ARG A 62 0.56 -9.78 8.38
C ARG A 62 1.37 -10.80 9.17
N LEU A 63 2.11 -10.38 10.20
CA LEU A 63 3.10 -11.21 10.90
C LEU A 63 2.68 -11.65 12.31
N THR A 64 1.59 -11.10 12.85
CA THR A 64 1.21 -11.31 14.25
C THR A 64 0.50 -12.65 14.51
N ASP A 65 -0.30 -13.14 13.57
CA ASP A 65 -1.15 -14.33 13.78
C ASP A 65 -1.08 -15.28 12.57
N GLU A 66 -0.91 -16.58 12.80
CA GLU A 66 -0.80 -17.57 11.70
C GLU A 66 -2.16 -17.97 11.10
N THR A 67 -3.25 -17.71 11.81
CA THR A 67 -4.63 -18.05 11.44
C THR A 67 -5.36 -16.86 10.83
N LEU A 68 -5.28 -15.68 11.46
CA LEU A 68 -5.92 -14.44 11.01
C LEU A 68 -4.87 -13.36 10.69
N TYR A 69 -4.37 -13.36 9.46
CA TYR A 69 -3.38 -12.37 9.01
C TYR A 69 -3.83 -11.59 7.78
N LEU A 70 -3.23 -10.42 7.60
CA LEU A 70 -3.37 -9.61 6.39
C LEU A 70 -2.73 -10.31 5.18
N ARG A 71 -3.56 -10.71 4.21
CA ARG A 71 -3.13 -11.35 2.96
C ARG A 71 -2.72 -10.31 1.91
N ASN A 72 -3.53 -9.27 1.74
CA ASN A 72 -3.23 -8.12 0.89
C ASN A 72 -3.70 -6.84 1.58
N GLY A 73 -3.04 -5.72 1.26
CA GLY A 73 -3.54 -4.39 1.61
C GLY A 73 -3.27 -3.43 0.47
N ALA A 74 -4.12 -2.41 0.33
CA ALA A 74 -3.95 -1.32 -0.62
C ALA A 74 -4.27 0.02 0.04
N ILE A 75 -3.54 1.06 -0.37
CA ILE A 75 -3.70 2.43 0.11
C ILE A 75 -3.97 3.29 -1.12
N ASN A 76 -5.04 4.07 -1.09
CA ASN A 76 -5.28 5.10 -2.09
C ASN A 76 -4.97 6.47 -1.48
N LEU A 77 -3.85 7.05 -1.87
CA LEU A 77 -3.38 8.33 -1.35
C LEU A 77 -4.31 9.50 -1.72
N VAL A 78 -5.07 9.40 -2.82
CA VAL A 78 -5.90 10.50 -3.34
C VAL A 78 -7.27 10.59 -2.65
N ASN A 79 -7.89 9.45 -2.35
CA ASN A 79 -9.21 9.44 -1.68
C ASN A 79 -9.15 8.94 -0.23
N GLY A 80 -7.97 8.60 0.27
CA GLY A 80 -7.76 8.17 1.64
C GLY A 80 -8.33 6.79 1.97
N MET A 81 -8.75 6.00 0.98
CA MET A 81 -9.30 4.67 1.22
C MET A 81 -8.20 3.64 1.43
N ILE A 82 -8.40 2.80 2.44
CA ILE A 82 -7.53 1.69 2.80
C ILE A 82 -8.34 0.40 2.66
N ASN A 83 -7.78 -0.56 1.93
CA ASN A 83 -8.33 -1.90 1.78
C ASN A 83 -7.41 -2.90 2.49
N MET A 84 -8.02 -3.81 3.27
CA MET A 84 -7.34 -4.91 3.93
C MET A 84 -8.10 -6.22 3.68
N SER A 85 -7.47 -7.20 3.02
CA SER A 85 -8.04 -8.55 2.91
C SER A 85 -7.33 -9.52 3.87
N PHE A 86 -8.09 -10.15 4.75
CA PHE A 86 -7.59 -11.11 5.73
C PHE A 86 -7.70 -12.56 5.23
N SER A 87 -6.95 -13.47 5.83
CA SER A 87 -6.93 -14.90 5.51
C SER A 87 -8.30 -15.57 5.58
N CYS A 88 -9.13 -15.22 6.58
CA CYS A 88 -10.39 -15.89 6.89
C CYS A 88 -11.61 -14.96 7.02
N ASP A 89 -11.43 -13.63 7.09
CA ASP A 89 -12.51 -12.67 7.42
C ASP A 89 -12.93 -11.77 6.24
N GLY A 90 -12.50 -12.11 5.02
CA GLY A 90 -12.83 -11.35 3.82
C GLY A 90 -12.05 -10.04 3.69
N THR A 91 -12.68 -9.03 3.09
CA THR A 91 -12.05 -7.74 2.76
C THR A 91 -12.77 -6.59 3.43
N GLN A 92 -12.01 -5.74 4.10
CA GLN A 92 -12.48 -4.54 4.77
C GLN A 92 -12.02 -3.30 4.00
N TYR A 93 -12.91 -2.31 3.91
CA TYR A 93 -12.62 -0.99 3.35
C TYR A 93 -12.89 0.04 4.43
N ILE A 94 -11.90 0.87 4.72
CA ILE A 94 -11.98 1.91 5.76
C ILE A 94 -11.28 3.17 5.25
N ASP A 95 -11.78 4.34 5.61
CA ASP A 95 -11.08 5.59 5.33
C ASP A 95 -9.90 5.79 6.32
N HIS A 96 -8.90 6.54 5.90
CA HIS A 96 -7.70 6.77 6.70
C HIS A 96 -7.96 7.39 8.08
N HIS A 97 -8.98 8.23 8.25
CA HIS A 97 -9.29 8.80 9.57
C HIS A 97 -9.76 7.71 10.52
N SER A 98 -10.71 6.88 10.07
CA SER A 98 -11.20 5.75 10.85
C SER A 98 -10.08 4.72 11.11
N PHE A 99 -9.19 4.48 10.15
CA PHE A 99 -8.03 3.60 10.35
C PHE A 99 -7.11 4.10 11.45
N PHE A 100 -6.72 5.39 11.43
CA PHE A 100 -5.86 5.96 12.47
C PHE A 100 -6.56 6.02 13.83
N ALA A 101 -7.85 6.32 13.86
CA ALA A 101 -8.63 6.30 15.10
C ALA A 101 -8.66 4.92 15.75
N GLU A 102 -8.68 3.83 14.97
CA GLU A 102 -8.54 2.48 15.51
C GLU A 102 -7.08 2.17 15.88
N LEU A 103 -6.11 2.53 15.04
CA LEU A 103 -4.69 2.28 15.29
C LEU A 103 -4.22 2.89 16.62
N ASP A 104 -4.62 4.13 16.88
CA ASP A 104 -4.26 4.89 18.08
C ASP A 104 -4.92 4.34 19.36
N LYS A 105 -5.92 3.44 19.27
CA LYS A 105 -6.47 2.73 20.44
C LYS A 105 -5.57 1.61 20.93
N PHE A 106 -4.69 1.10 20.07
CA PHE A 106 -3.85 -0.06 20.34
C PHE A 106 -2.35 0.26 20.46
N GLY A 107 -1.95 1.51 20.17
CA GLY A 107 -0.59 2.04 20.33
C GLY A 107 -0.40 2.81 21.63
#